data_AF-A0A3S4IB76-F1
#
_entry.id   AF-A0A3S4IB76-F1
#
_cell.length_a   1.000
_cell.length_b   1.000
_cell.length_c   1.000
_cell.angle_alpha   90.00
_cell.angle_beta   90.00
_cell.angle_gamma   90.00
#
_symmetry.space_group_name_H-M   'P 1'
#
loop_
_entity.id
_entity.type
_entity.pdbx_description
1 polymer ?
#
loop_
_entity_poly.entity_id
_entity_poly.type
_entity_poly.pdbx_seq_one_letter_code
_entity_poly.pdbx_strand_id
1 'polypeptide(L)' 'MRLLRLAILLNKSRQATVWSEKISLKIDRTLAQWTIQFEPSYLAQNPLVRNDLIAENKLLKELDLGLNFS' A
#
# COMPACT_ATOMS: atom_id res chain seq x y z
N MET A 1 -0.29 13.57 -5.60
CA MET A 1 -1.01 12.51 -6.34
C MET A 1 -0.66 11.06 -5.93
N ARG A 2 0.13 10.78 -4.88
CA ARG A 2 0.48 9.39 -4.47
C ARG A 2 -0.55 8.76 -3.52
N LEU A 3 -1.06 9.55 -2.56
CA LEU A 3 -2.10 9.09 -1.62
C LEU A 3 -3.38 8.66 -2.32
N LEU A 4 -3.78 9.39 -3.37
CA LEU A 4 -4.97 9.05 -4.16
C LEU A 4 -4.78 7.72 -4.91
N ARG A 5 -3.60 7.47 -5.50
CA ARG A 5 -3.29 6.20 -6.16
C ARG A 5 -3.38 5.03 -5.18
N LEU A 6 -2.81 5.19 -3.98
CA LEU A 6 -2.91 4.19 -2.92
C LEU A 6 -4.36 3.97 -2.47
N ALA A 7 -5.14 5.04 -2.27
CA ALA A 7 -6.54 4.92 -1.89
C ALA A 7 -7.37 4.18 -2.94
N ILE A 8 -7.11 4.42 -4.23
CA ILE A 8 -7.75 3.72 -5.34
C ILE A 8 -7.31 2.26 -5.39
N LEU A 9 -6.02 1.96 -5.24
CA LEU A 9 -5.46 0.60 -5.26
C LEU A 9 -6.07 -0.25 -4.14
N LEU A 10 -6.12 0.29 -2.92
CA LEU A 10 -6.76 -0.36 -1.77
C LEU A 10 -8.27 -0.56 -1.98
N ASN A 11 -8.94 0.37 -2.67
CA ASN A 11 -10.35 0.26 -3.02
C ASN A 11 -10.64 -0.53 -4.31
N LYS A 12 -9.63 -0.99 -5.06
CA LYS A 12 -9.85 -1.69 -6.33
C LYS A 12 -10.27 -3.14 -6.10
N SER A 13 -9.88 -3.72 -4.97
CA SER A 13 -10.21 -5.09 -4.55
C SER A 13 -11.66 -5.20 -4.03
N ARG A 14 -12.65 -4.67 -4.77
CA ARG A 14 -14.04 -4.50 -4.30
C ARG A 14 -14.84 -5.77 -4.07
N GLN A 15 -14.35 -6.95 -4.47
CA GLN A 15 -15.15 -8.19 -4.43
C GLN A 15 -14.79 -9.15 -3.31
N ALA A 16 -13.70 -8.93 -2.56
CA ALA A 16 -13.29 -9.85 -1.48
C ALA A 16 -12.50 -9.20 -0.33
N THR A 17 -12.35 -7.87 -0.30
CA THR A 17 -11.55 -7.22 0.74
C THR A 17 -12.27 -7.24 2.08
N VAL A 18 -11.85 -8.16 2.94
CA VAL A 18 -12.00 -8.03 4.39
C VAL A 18 -11.44 -6.66 4.77
N TRP A 19 -12.26 -5.80 5.35
CA TRP A 19 -11.86 -4.43 5.65
C TRP A 19 -10.70 -4.44 6.67
N SER A 20 -9.60 -3.74 6.38
CA SER A 20 -8.60 -3.47 7.40
C SER A 20 -9.15 -2.40 8.32
N GLU A 21 -9.49 -2.76 9.56
CA GLU A 21 -10.02 -1.79 10.55
C GLU A 21 -9.01 -0.68 10.85
N LYS A 22 -7.72 -0.95 10.67
CA LYS A 22 -6.64 0.02 10.88
C LYS A 22 -5.64 -0.04 9.73
N ILE A 23 -5.38 1.12 9.11
CA ILE A 23 -4.28 1.33 8.16
C ILE A 23 -3.52 2.55 8.64
N SER A 24 -2.22 2.41 8.90
CA SER A 24 -1.36 3.51 9.32
C SER A 24 -0.38 3.86 8.22
N LEU A 25 -0.40 5.11 7.76
CA LEU A 25 0.59 5.63 6.82
C LEU A 25 1.63 6.44 7.58
N LYS A 26 2.89 6.01 7.51
CA LYS A 26 4.06 6.77 7.98
C LYS A 26 4.80 7.31 6.76
N ILE A 27 5.14 8.58 6.80
CA ILE A 27 5.90 9.25 5.75
C ILE A 27 7.19 9.72 6.40
N ASP A 28 8.33 9.39 5.79
CA ASP A 28 9.63 9.86 6.26
C ASP A 28 9.81 11.36 5.95
N ARG A 29 10.74 12.01 6.68
CA ARG A 29 11.07 13.44 6.54
C ARG A 29 11.45 13.85 5.12
N THR A 30 11.97 12.90 4.34
CA THR A 30 12.37 13.09 2.94
C THR A 30 11.19 13.08 1.96
N LEU A 31 9.97 12.74 2.42
CA LEU A 31 8.76 12.54 1.61
C LEU A 31 8.90 11.50 0.47
N ALA A 32 10.06 10.87 0.34
CA ALA A 32 10.40 9.90 -0.70
C ALA A 32 10.03 8.48 -0.29
N GLN A 33 10.10 8.17 1.01
CA GLN A 33 9.86 6.85 1.57
C GLN A 33 8.56 6.84 2.36
N TRP A 34 7.58 6.07 1.88
CA TRP A 34 6.29 5.89 2.53
C TRP A 34 6.21 4.47 3.08
N THR A 35 5.72 4.32 4.30
CA THR A 35 5.53 3.03 4.95
C THR A 35 4.07 2.89 5.33
N ILE A 36 3.40 1.86 4.81
CA ILE A 36 2.03 1.53 5.15
C ILE A 36 2.05 0.31 6.07
N GLN A 37 1.46 0.45 7.25
CA GLN A 37 1.24 -0.67 8.15
C GLN A 37 -0.22 -1.07 8.09
N PHE A 38 -0.45 -2.35 7.80
CA PHE A 38 -1.77 -2.97 7.82
C PHE A 38 -1.97 -3.74 9.13
N GLU A 39 -3.22 -4.16 9.37
CA GLU A 39 -3.50 -5.12 10.43
C GLU A 39 -2.73 -6.43 10.21
N PRO A 40 -2.29 -7.11 11.28
CA PRO A 40 -1.67 -8.42 11.17
C PRO A 40 -2.63 -9.36 10.43
N SER A 41 -2.11 -10.05 9.40
CA SER A 41 -2.87 -10.96 8.53
C SER A 41 -3.68 -10.32 7.40
N TYR A 42 -3.82 -8.98 7.31
CA TYR A 42 -4.56 -8.35 6.21
C TYR A 42 -3.95 -8.67 4.84
N LEU A 43 -2.63 -8.51 4.70
CA LEU A 43 -1.91 -8.83 3.46
C LEU A 43 -1.84 -10.34 3.19
N ALA A 44 -1.96 -11.16 4.23
CA ALA A 44 -2.03 -12.62 4.09
C ALA A 44 -3.40 -13.07 3.57
N GLN A 45 -4.48 -12.43 4.02
CA GLN A 45 -5.85 -12.68 3.56
C GLN A 45 -6.14 -12.05 2.19
N ASN A 46 -5.40 -11.01 1.81
CA ASN A 46 -5.59 -10.27 0.56
C ASN A 46 -4.33 -10.32 -0.32
N PRO A 47 -3.97 -11.49 -0.89
CA PRO A 47 -2.76 -11.63 -1.72
C PRO A 47 -2.81 -10.76 -2.99
N LEU A 48 -4.00 -10.44 -3.51
CA LEU A 48 -4.16 -9.53 -4.64
C LEU A 48 -3.71 -8.11 -4.30
N VAL A 49 -4.13 -7.60 -3.14
CA VAL A 49 -3.70 -6.27 -2.64
C VAL A 49 -2.18 -6.24 -2.46
N ARG A 50 -1.60 -7.32 -1.94
CA ARG A 50 -0.14 -7.45 -1.81
C ARG A 50 0.56 -7.37 -3.17
N ASN A 51 0.04 -8.05 -4.20
CA ASN A 51 0.62 -8.01 -5.55
C ASN A 51 0.52 -6.60 -6.16
N ASP A 52 -0.61 -5.92 -6.00
CA ASP A 52 -0.79 -4.55 -6.47
C ASP A 52 0.19 -3.59 -5.78
N LEU A 53 0.39 -3.72 -4.46
CA LEU A 53 1.36 -2.92 -3.69
C LEU A 53 2.80 -3.18 -4.13
N ILE A 54 3.16 -4.43 -4.47
CA ILE A 54 4.47 -4.77 -5.03
C ILE A 54 4.67 -4.07 -6.39
N ALA A 55 3.67 -4.11 -7.26
CA ALA A 55 3.72 -3.46 -8.57
C ALA A 55 3.86 -1.93 -8.44
N GLU A 56 3.08 -1.32 -7.54
CA GLU A 56 3.18 0.12 -7.25
C GLU A 56 4.55 0.48 -6.67
N ASN A 57 5.09 -0.31 -5.73
CA ASN A 57 6.43 -0.08 -5.19
C ASN A 57 7.50 -0.17 -6.29
N LYS A 58 7.38 -1.10 -7.23
CA LYS A 58 8.31 -1.22 -8.35
C LYS A 58 8.28 0.03 -9.24
N LEU A 59 7.09 0.54 -9.55
CA LEU A 59 6.92 1.78 -10.32
C LEU A 59 7.44 3.01 -9.56
N LEU A 60 7.23 3.05 -8.24
CA LEU A 60 7.77 4.12 -7.39
C LEU A 60 9.30 4.10 -7.35
N LYS A 61 9.92 2.91 -7.32
CA LYS A 61 11.39 2.78 -7.37
C LYS A 61 11.99 3.34 -8.66
N GLU A 62 11.29 3.24 -9.80
CA GLU A 62 11.74 3.87 -11.05
C GLU A 62 11.76 5.40 -10.97
N LEU A 63 11.01 5.99 -10.02
CA LEU A 63 10.94 7.42 -9.76
C LEU A 63 11.81 7.85 -8.57
N ASP A 64 12.69 6.98 -8.07
CA ASP A 64 13.49 7.15 -6.85
C ASP A 64 12.66 7.33 -5.57
N LEU A 65 11.50 6.69 -5.54
CA LEU A 65 10.55 6.70 -4.43
C LEU A 65 10.38 5.30 -3.88
N GLY A 66 10.07 5.20 -2.60
CA GLY A 66 9.88 3.91 -1.94
C GLY A 66 8.53 3.78 -1.27
N LEU A 67 7.98 2.59 -1.39
CA LEU A 67 6.79 2.17 -0.65
C LEU A 67 7.08 0.87 0.10
N ASN A 68 7.17 0.97 1.41
CA ASN A 68 7.28 -0.19 2.30
C ASN A 68 5.89 -0.54 2.83
N PHE A 69 5.60 -1.84 2.94
CA PHE A 69 4.35 -2.31 3.52
C PHE A 69 4.59 -3.56 4.37
N SER A 70 3.87 -3.63 5.49
CA SER A 70 3.92 -4.72 6.46
C SER A 70 2.54 -5.04 6.98
#